data_AF-A0A134CIZ4-F1
#
_entry.id   AF-A0A134CIZ4-F1
#
_cell.length_a   1.000
_cell.length_b   1.000
_cell.length_c   1.000
_cell.angle_alpha   90.00
_cell.angle_beta   90.00
_cell.angle_gamma   90.00
#
_symmetry.space_group_name_H-M   'P 1'
#
loop_
_entity.id
_entity.type
_entity.pdbx_description
1 polymer ?
#
loop_
_entity_poly.entity_id
_entity_poly.type
_entity_poly.pdbx_seq_one_letter_code
_entity_poly.pdbx_strand_id
1 'polypeptide(L)'
;GFTIQDEATPKAGKKVIKAKDTITFKGDSNIKAEVGTDGSVTYSLDKDGITTTLNDTFAKKDASNVTDATAWAGKLGTGKVEANDANLVTGGTVQAALKPVSDKADQNATNIATLQKGFTLKDSGTGSTTVKAESTVTVTGDTYVKATVNDKGLTLGLNEDALNSQINTQITSNSTVKGKMDSWKLKATGGDTAEQEIKDGNTVTFDAETAKGLTVTRDKNTIKYGIDADKLASTVTNTINNNTNATAITNIS
;
A
#
# COMPACT_ATOMS: atom_id res chain seq x y z
N GLY A 1 -90.77 68.71 14.19
CA GLY A 1 -89.75 67.78 14.72
C GLY A 1 -88.61 67.71 13.73
N PHE A 2 -87.34 67.57 14.10
CA PHE A 2 -86.80 67.21 15.42
C PHE A 2 -86.60 68.40 16.37
N THR A 3 -86.94 68.19 17.63
CA THR A 3 -86.47 68.97 18.78
C THR A 3 -85.76 67.98 19.68
N ILE A 4 -84.50 68.23 20.00
CA ILE A 4 -83.73 67.43 20.96
C ILE A 4 -83.79 68.18 22.30
N GLN A 5 -84.33 67.56 23.35
CA GLN A 5 -84.50 68.13 24.70
C GLN A 5 -83.75 67.27 25.76
N ASP A 6 -83.27 67.87 26.85
CA ASP A 6 -84.00 67.81 28.14
C ASP A 6 -83.84 69.08 29.01
N GLU A 7 -84.85 69.29 29.86
CA GLU A 7 -85.10 70.46 30.69
C GLU A 7 -84.20 70.49 31.95
N ALA A 8 -83.86 71.72 32.37
CA ALA A 8 -83.47 72.16 33.73
C ALA A 8 -82.42 71.42 34.60
N THR A 9 -81.75 70.32 34.20
CA THR A 9 -80.52 69.87 34.91
C THR A 9 -79.60 69.02 34.03
N PRO A 10 -78.39 69.50 33.66
CA PRO A 10 -77.52 68.75 32.75
C PRO A 10 -76.86 67.56 33.45
N LYS A 11 -77.38 66.35 33.20
CA LYS A 11 -76.56 65.14 33.26
C LYS A 11 -75.69 65.07 32.01
N ALA A 12 -74.44 64.64 32.17
CA ALA A 12 -73.51 64.46 31.07
C ALA A 12 -74.12 63.59 29.95
N GLY A 13 -74.24 64.14 28.73
CA GLY A 13 -74.57 63.37 27.53
C GLY A 13 -75.73 63.82 26.62
N LYS A 14 -76.47 64.91 26.88
CA LYS A 14 -77.51 65.45 25.95
C LYS A 14 -77.35 66.93 25.62
N LYS A 15 -77.56 67.32 24.35
CA LYS A 15 -77.49 68.71 23.84
C LYS A 15 -78.79 69.13 23.13
N VAL A 16 -79.26 70.37 23.37
CA VAL A 16 -80.39 71.00 22.68
C VAL A 16 -79.92 71.68 21.39
N ILE A 17 -80.59 71.44 20.27
CA ILE A 17 -80.25 71.99 18.95
C ILE A 17 -81.34 72.97 18.52
N LYS A 18 -80.98 74.24 18.32
CA LYS A 18 -81.90 75.33 17.96
C LYS A 18 -82.13 75.39 16.45
N ALA A 19 -83.18 76.12 16.03
CA ALA A 19 -83.64 76.21 14.62
C ALA A 19 -82.63 76.79 13.60
N LYS A 20 -81.42 77.16 14.03
CA LYS A 20 -80.30 77.64 13.18
C LYS A 20 -79.01 76.84 13.41
N ASP A 21 -79.03 75.83 14.27
CA ASP A 21 -77.85 75.05 14.62
C ASP A 21 -77.67 73.90 13.62
N THR A 22 -76.43 73.68 13.19
CA THR A 22 -76.06 72.60 12.26
C THR A 22 -75.74 71.32 13.02
N ILE A 23 -76.34 70.20 12.63
CA ILE A 23 -75.93 68.86 13.06
C ILE A 23 -74.82 68.38 12.12
N THR A 24 -73.62 68.16 12.65
CA THR A 24 -72.51 67.59 11.86
C THR A 24 -72.36 66.11 12.17
N PHE A 25 -72.62 65.27 11.19
CA PHE A 25 -72.24 63.86 11.22
C PHE A 25 -70.74 63.78 10.87
N LYS A 26 -69.91 63.46 11.86
CA LYS A 26 -68.47 63.38 11.66
C LYS A 26 -68.08 61.95 11.29
N GLY A 27 -67.28 61.83 10.24
CA GLY A 27 -66.42 60.67 10.05
C GLY A 27 -65.24 60.69 11.03
N ASP A 28 -64.38 59.69 10.92
CA ASP A 28 -63.06 59.67 11.54
C ASP A 28 -61.99 59.38 10.47
N SER A 29 -60.77 59.08 10.90
CA SER A 29 -59.68 58.74 9.98
C SER A 29 -60.00 57.54 9.10
N ASN A 30 -60.87 56.62 9.49
CA ASN A 30 -61.15 55.36 8.78
C ASN A 30 -62.54 55.33 8.13
N ILE A 31 -63.45 56.24 8.51
CA ILE A 31 -64.84 56.27 8.04
C ILE A 31 -65.17 57.68 7.54
N LYS A 32 -65.59 57.80 6.28
CA LYS A 32 -66.15 59.04 5.71
C LYS A 32 -67.65 59.11 5.99
N ALA A 33 -68.13 60.29 6.37
CA ALA A 33 -69.55 60.59 6.49
C ALA A 33 -69.93 61.68 5.47
N GLU A 34 -71.00 61.44 4.72
CA GLU A 34 -71.53 62.39 3.75
C GLU A 34 -73.05 62.55 3.96
N VAL A 35 -73.52 63.79 3.91
CA VAL A 35 -74.95 64.11 4.00
C VAL A 35 -75.47 64.29 2.57
N GLY A 36 -76.37 63.40 2.17
CA GLY A 36 -77.01 63.43 0.85
C GLY A 36 -77.94 64.64 0.69
N THR A 37 -78.19 65.02 -0.56
CA THR A 37 -79.12 66.12 -0.90
C THR A 37 -80.59 65.80 -0.53
N ASP A 38 -80.90 64.52 -0.30
CA ASP A 38 -82.18 64.01 0.18
C ASP A 38 -82.30 63.99 1.72
N GLY A 39 -81.26 64.45 2.42
CA GLY A 39 -81.20 64.46 3.88
C GLY A 39 -80.79 63.13 4.52
N SER A 40 -80.42 62.12 3.72
CA SER A 40 -79.81 60.87 4.22
C SER A 40 -78.36 61.10 4.65
N VAL A 41 -77.84 60.21 5.49
CA VAL A 41 -76.41 60.19 5.88
C VAL A 41 -75.82 58.86 5.46
N THR A 42 -74.78 58.90 4.65
CA THR A 42 -74.04 57.71 4.22
C THR A 42 -72.68 57.65 4.88
N TYR A 43 -72.34 56.48 5.42
CA TYR A 43 -71.01 56.17 5.91
C TYR A 43 -70.32 55.23 4.92
N SER A 44 -69.06 55.54 4.61
CA SER A 44 -68.22 54.70 3.75
C SER A 44 -66.82 54.55 4.34
N LEU A 45 -66.14 53.48 3.94
CA LEU A 45 -64.77 53.23 4.36
C LEU A 45 -63.81 54.22 3.69
N ASP A 46 -62.98 54.88 4.49
CA ASP A 46 -61.85 55.66 3.97
C ASP A 46 -60.68 54.73 3.64
N LYS A 47 -60.50 54.42 2.36
CA LYS A 47 -59.39 53.52 1.94
C LYS A 47 -58.02 54.06 2.33
N ASP A 48 -57.80 55.37 2.24
CA ASP A 48 -56.49 55.97 2.51
C ASP A 48 -56.18 55.94 4.01
N GLY A 49 -57.18 56.29 4.80
CA GLY A 49 -57.11 56.26 6.25
C GLY A 49 -57.00 54.86 6.83
N ILE A 50 -57.77 53.90 6.32
CA ILE A 50 -57.67 52.48 6.71
C ILE A 50 -56.30 51.90 6.34
N THR A 51 -55.79 52.20 5.13
CA THR A 51 -54.46 51.75 4.70
C THR A 51 -53.37 52.30 5.63
N THR A 52 -53.51 53.55 6.07
CA THR A 52 -52.57 54.17 7.03
C THR A 52 -52.68 53.51 8.39
N THR A 53 -53.89 53.33 8.92
CA THR A 53 -54.12 52.71 10.24
C THR A 53 -53.61 51.27 10.31
N LEU A 54 -53.76 50.50 9.23
CA LEU A 54 -53.37 49.09 9.17
C LEU A 54 -51.95 48.86 8.64
N ASN A 55 -51.18 49.91 8.35
CA ASN A 55 -49.89 49.81 7.67
C ASN A 55 -48.85 48.98 8.45
N ASP A 56 -48.98 48.89 9.78
CA ASP A 56 -48.09 48.15 10.67
C ASP A 56 -48.71 46.83 11.14
N THR A 57 -49.94 46.53 10.71
CA THR A 57 -50.64 45.28 11.04
C THR A 57 -50.27 44.14 10.10
N PHE A 58 -49.98 44.44 8.83
CA PHE A 58 -49.66 43.45 7.80
C PHE A 58 -48.35 43.81 7.09
N ALA A 59 -47.55 42.82 6.71
CA ALA A 59 -46.37 43.08 5.89
C ALA A 59 -46.75 43.68 4.54
N LYS A 60 -46.06 44.76 4.15
CA LYS A 60 -46.13 45.32 2.81
C LYS A 60 -45.56 44.30 1.81
N LYS A 61 -45.97 44.42 0.54
CA LYS A 61 -45.49 43.55 -0.54
C LYS A 61 -43.95 43.55 -0.66
N ASP A 62 -43.33 44.70 -0.42
CA ASP A 62 -41.88 44.89 -0.44
C ASP A 62 -41.22 44.64 0.93
N ALA A 63 -42.00 44.23 1.94
CA ALA A 63 -41.59 44.04 3.32
C ALA A 63 -40.93 45.28 3.98
N SER A 64 -41.14 46.49 3.45
CA SER A 64 -40.50 47.71 3.98
C SER A 64 -40.90 48.09 5.41
N ASN A 65 -41.99 47.51 5.93
CA ASN A 65 -42.44 47.65 7.32
C ASN A 65 -42.06 46.45 8.21
N VAL A 66 -41.34 45.45 7.70
CA VAL A 66 -40.81 44.34 8.51
C VAL A 66 -39.49 44.80 9.12
N THR A 67 -39.56 45.35 10.33
CA THR A 67 -38.39 45.89 11.05
C THR A 67 -37.58 44.82 11.80
N ASP A 68 -38.20 43.68 12.14
CA ASP A 68 -37.55 42.53 12.79
C ASP A 68 -37.47 41.33 11.83
N ALA A 69 -36.64 41.46 10.80
CA ALA A 69 -36.44 40.41 9.81
C ALA A 69 -35.94 39.08 10.42
N THR A 70 -35.21 39.14 11.54
CA THR A 70 -34.68 37.95 12.23
C THR A 70 -35.80 37.12 12.86
N ALA A 71 -36.75 37.76 13.57
CA ALA A 71 -37.90 37.06 14.11
C ALA A 71 -38.74 36.42 13.00
N TRP A 72 -38.92 37.11 11.87
CA TRP A 72 -39.62 36.58 10.70
C TRP A 72 -38.90 35.40 10.08
N ALA A 73 -37.58 35.48 9.89
CA ALA A 73 -36.76 34.36 9.38
C ALA A 73 -36.90 33.12 10.28
N GLY A 74 -36.96 33.30 11.60
CA GLY A 74 -37.21 32.20 12.55
C GLY A 74 -38.63 31.62 12.46
N LYS A 75 -39.64 32.44 12.19
CA LYS A 75 -41.04 31.98 12.06
C LYS A 75 -41.34 31.32 10.71
N LEU A 76 -40.72 31.80 9.64
CA LEU A 76 -40.92 31.30 8.28
C LEU A 76 -40.00 30.12 7.95
N GLY A 77 -38.79 30.10 8.51
CA GLY A 77 -37.75 29.10 8.24
C GLY A 77 -37.94 27.77 8.97
N THR A 78 -39.15 27.21 8.97
CA THR A 78 -39.50 25.98 9.73
C THR A 78 -39.27 24.68 8.96
N GLY A 79 -38.88 24.77 7.68
CA GLY A 79 -38.61 23.64 6.81
C GLY A 79 -37.34 22.88 7.14
N LYS A 80 -37.18 21.73 6.48
CA LYS A 80 -36.02 20.85 6.53
C LYS A 80 -35.34 20.76 5.18
N VAL A 81 -34.06 20.37 5.19
CA VAL A 81 -33.33 20.03 3.95
C VAL A 81 -33.59 18.56 3.64
N GLU A 82 -34.79 18.27 3.13
CA GLU A 82 -35.27 16.93 2.79
C GLU A 82 -35.99 16.96 1.44
N ALA A 83 -36.00 15.82 0.75
CA ALA A 83 -36.75 15.71 -0.50
C ALA A 83 -38.25 15.94 -0.24
N ASN A 84 -38.87 16.81 -1.06
CA ASN A 84 -40.29 17.17 -1.00
C ASN A 84 -40.71 18.05 0.20
N ASP A 85 -39.79 18.58 1.00
CA ASP A 85 -40.15 19.67 1.93
C ASP A 85 -40.36 20.96 1.12
N ALA A 86 -41.58 21.50 1.15
CA ALA A 86 -41.96 22.70 0.42
C ALA A 86 -41.83 23.99 1.25
N ASN A 87 -41.40 23.89 2.50
CA ASN A 87 -41.28 25.04 3.41
C ASN A 87 -39.93 25.75 3.24
N LEU A 88 -39.85 26.99 3.74
CA LEU A 88 -38.59 27.74 3.79
C LEU A 88 -37.70 27.21 4.93
N VAL A 89 -36.38 27.22 4.71
CA VAL A 89 -35.37 26.78 5.71
C VAL A 89 -34.59 27.96 6.27
N THR A 90 -34.04 27.82 7.48
CA THR A 90 -33.05 28.78 7.99
C THR A 90 -31.63 28.47 7.47
N GLY A 91 -30.75 29.46 7.54
CA GLY A 91 -29.31 29.24 7.32
C GLY A 91 -28.70 28.22 8.27
N GLY A 92 -29.19 28.14 9.52
CA GLY A 92 -28.76 27.12 10.49
C GLY A 92 -29.15 25.70 10.06
N THR A 93 -30.37 25.52 9.53
CA THR A 93 -30.83 24.24 8.98
C THR A 93 -29.95 23.79 7.81
N VAL A 94 -29.64 24.70 6.88
CA VAL A 94 -28.77 24.40 5.72
C VAL A 94 -27.34 24.09 6.16
N GLN A 95 -26.79 24.86 7.09
CA GLN A 95 -25.44 24.62 7.64
C GLN A 95 -25.36 23.24 8.30
N ALA A 96 -26.35 22.85 9.11
CA ALA A 96 -26.38 21.54 9.77
C ALA A 96 -26.42 20.38 8.77
N ALA A 97 -27.12 20.55 7.64
CA ALA A 97 -27.16 19.54 6.57
C ALA A 97 -25.83 19.45 5.79
N LEU A 98 -25.18 20.58 5.52
CA LEU A 98 -23.95 20.64 4.72
C LEU A 98 -22.67 20.36 5.52
N LYS A 99 -22.65 20.67 6.83
CA LYS A 99 -21.46 20.51 7.66
C LYS A 99 -20.91 19.06 7.65
N PRO A 100 -21.72 18.00 7.80
CA PRO A 100 -21.20 16.63 7.74
C PRO A 100 -20.60 16.25 6.39
N VAL A 101 -21.07 16.87 5.30
CA VAL A 101 -20.50 16.67 3.95
C VAL A 101 -19.14 17.35 3.86
N SER A 102 -19.03 18.59 4.33
CA SER A 102 -17.75 19.32 4.41
C SER A 102 -16.74 18.57 5.29
N ASP A 103 -17.14 18.18 6.51
CA ASP A 103 -16.27 17.46 7.44
C ASP A 103 -15.74 16.15 6.82
N LYS A 104 -16.59 15.41 6.08
CA LYS A 104 -16.19 14.20 5.36
C LYS A 104 -15.25 14.51 4.19
N ALA A 105 -15.47 15.60 3.47
CA ALA A 105 -14.59 16.02 2.38
C ALA A 105 -13.18 16.35 2.90
N ASP A 106 -13.09 17.09 4.01
CA ASP A 106 -11.84 17.44 4.67
C ASP A 106 -11.11 16.19 5.20
N GLN A 107 -11.86 15.26 5.81
CA GLN A 107 -11.32 13.98 6.27
C GLN A 107 -10.82 13.12 5.10
N ASN A 108 -11.56 13.08 3.98
CA ASN A 108 -11.14 12.37 2.78
C ASN A 108 -9.87 12.97 2.19
N ALA A 109 -9.76 14.30 2.12
CA ALA A 109 -8.54 14.97 1.67
C ALA A 109 -7.33 14.58 2.54
N THR A 110 -7.51 14.54 3.87
CA THR A 110 -6.47 14.11 4.81
C THR A 110 -6.08 12.64 4.64
N ASN A 111 -7.07 11.75 4.47
CA ASN A 111 -6.84 10.32 4.26
C ASN A 111 -6.11 10.06 2.95
N ILE A 112 -6.53 10.72 1.87
CA ILE A 112 -5.88 10.62 0.55
C ILE A 112 -4.44 11.12 0.64
N ALA A 113 -4.20 12.28 1.26
CA ALA A 113 -2.84 12.78 1.45
C ALA A 113 -1.95 11.82 2.26
N THR A 114 -2.54 11.08 3.22
CA THR A 114 -1.82 10.04 3.98
C THR A 114 -1.51 8.83 3.11
N LEU A 115 -2.48 8.32 2.34
CA LEU A 115 -2.27 7.20 1.42
C LEU A 115 -1.27 7.52 0.30
N GLN A 116 -1.26 8.76 -0.19
CA GLN A 116 -0.32 9.25 -1.20
C GLN A 116 1.14 9.29 -0.71
N LYS A 117 1.38 9.36 0.61
CA LYS A 117 2.73 9.19 1.17
C LYS A 117 3.28 7.78 0.91
N GLY A 118 2.39 6.79 0.69
CA GLY A 118 2.77 5.43 0.37
C GLY A 118 3.23 4.63 1.58
N PHE A 119 4.02 3.59 1.32
CA PHE A 119 4.65 2.76 2.34
C PHE A 119 6.16 2.66 2.10
N THR A 120 6.91 2.33 3.15
CA THR A 120 8.36 2.20 3.06
C THR A 120 8.75 0.74 2.93
N LEU A 121 9.49 0.40 1.87
CA LEU A 121 10.25 -0.84 1.75
C LEU A 121 11.65 -0.59 2.29
N LYS A 122 12.08 -1.38 3.27
CA LYS A 122 13.38 -1.25 3.92
C LYS A 122 13.95 -2.62 4.22
N ASP A 123 15.25 -2.79 4.00
CA ASP A 123 15.99 -3.97 4.43
C ASP A 123 16.62 -3.80 5.83
N SER A 124 17.26 -4.84 6.35
CA SER A 124 17.91 -4.79 7.67
C SER A 124 19.14 -3.89 7.72
N GLY A 125 19.64 -3.41 6.58
CA GLY A 125 20.74 -2.49 6.46
C GLY A 125 20.28 -1.04 6.31
N THR A 126 20.90 -0.32 5.38
CA THR A 126 20.62 1.09 5.08
C THR A 126 19.71 1.28 3.86
N GLY A 127 19.39 0.21 3.14
CA GLY A 127 18.54 0.27 1.95
C GLY A 127 17.09 0.58 2.31
N SER A 128 16.55 1.66 1.75
CA SER A 128 15.15 2.06 1.96
C SER A 128 14.62 2.79 0.75
N THR A 129 13.35 2.54 0.41
CA THR A 129 12.62 3.28 -0.62
C THR A 129 11.16 3.45 -0.22
N THR A 130 10.52 4.51 -0.69
CA THR A 130 9.10 4.76 -0.47
C THR A 130 8.34 4.41 -1.74
N VAL A 131 7.41 3.47 -1.62
CA VAL A 131 6.50 3.07 -2.69
C VAL A 131 5.25 3.92 -2.57
N LYS A 132 5.06 4.82 -3.53
CA LYS A 132 3.90 5.71 -3.59
C LYS A 132 2.77 5.07 -4.40
N ALA A 133 1.59 5.66 -4.34
CA ALA A 133 0.48 5.29 -5.23
C ALA A 133 0.95 5.25 -6.70
N GLU A 134 0.42 4.30 -7.47
CA GLU A 134 0.73 4.06 -8.89
C GLU A 134 2.18 3.61 -9.19
N SER A 135 3.04 3.51 -8.18
CA SER A 135 4.39 2.97 -8.37
C SER A 135 4.35 1.47 -8.63
N THR A 136 5.16 0.99 -9.56
CA THR A 136 5.43 -0.45 -9.74
C THR A 136 6.67 -0.84 -8.94
N VAL A 137 6.58 -1.92 -8.17
CA VAL A 137 7.74 -2.50 -7.47
C VAL A 137 8.27 -3.67 -8.29
N THR A 138 9.44 -3.50 -8.88
CA THR A 138 10.15 -4.56 -9.58
C THR A 138 11.14 -5.22 -8.62
N VAL A 139 11.02 -6.53 -8.44
CA VAL A 139 11.97 -7.32 -7.67
C VAL A 139 12.81 -8.14 -8.63
N THR A 140 14.12 -7.92 -8.62
CA THR A 140 15.08 -8.66 -9.43
C THR A 140 15.86 -9.62 -8.56
N GLY A 141 16.08 -10.83 -9.07
CA GLY A 141 17.10 -11.73 -8.54
C GLY A 141 18.52 -11.28 -8.94
N ASP A 142 19.51 -12.10 -8.57
CA ASP A 142 20.89 -11.97 -9.02
C ASP A 142 21.37 -13.27 -9.68
N THR A 143 22.68 -13.43 -9.85
CA THR A 143 23.27 -14.65 -10.44
C THR A 143 22.86 -15.92 -9.69
N TYR A 144 22.75 -15.86 -8.37
CA TYR A 144 22.56 -17.00 -7.47
C TYR A 144 21.15 -17.08 -6.87
N VAL A 145 20.36 -16.02 -6.95
CA VAL A 145 18.99 -15.94 -6.43
C VAL A 145 18.03 -15.60 -7.56
N LYS A 146 16.98 -16.41 -7.73
CA LYS A 146 15.85 -16.16 -8.62
C LYS A 146 14.72 -15.50 -7.84
N ALA A 147 14.21 -14.37 -8.32
CA ALA A 147 12.99 -13.75 -7.83
C ALA A 147 11.83 -14.09 -8.77
N THR A 148 10.67 -14.45 -8.23
CA THR A 148 9.45 -14.70 -9.02
C THR A 148 8.26 -14.11 -8.30
N VAL A 149 7.45 -13.34 -9.02
CA VAL A 149 6.16 -12.82 -8.54
C VAL A 149 5.07 -13.60 -9.24
N ASN A 150 4.14 -14.17 -8.48
CA ASN A 150 2.99 -14.92 -8.99
C ASN A 150 1.76 -14.67 -8.09
N ASP A 151 0.65 -15.36 -8.35
CA ASP A 151 -0.62 -15.20 -7.62
C ASP A 151 -0.51 -15.50 -6.11
N LYS A 152 0.58 -16.14 -5.65
CA LYS A 152 0.88 -16.40 -4.24
C LYS A 152 1.81 -15.34 -3.61
N GLY A 153 2.25 -14.34 -4.37
CA GLY A 153 3.16 -13.27 -3.92
C GLY A 153 4.58 -13.38 -4.49
N LEU A 154 5.55 -12.82 -3.75
CA LEU A 154 6.98 -12.89 -4.06
C LEU A 154 7.60 -14.17 -3.49
N THR A 155 8.25 -14.96 -4.33
CA THR A 155 9.09 -16.10 -3.92
C THR A 155 10.54 -15.86 -4.33
N LEU A 156 11.47 -16.21 -3.43
CA LEU A 156 12.91 -16.21 -3.70
C LEU A 156 13.41 -17.67 -3.69
N GLY A 157 14.13 -18.05 -4.73
CA GLY A 157 14.74 -19.38 -4.88
C GLY A 157 16.21 -19.28 -5.23
N LEU A 158 16.97 -20.36 -5.03
CA LEU A 158 18.36 -20.42 -5.44
C LEU A 158 18.47 -20.79 -6.93
N ASN A 159 19.47 -20.24 -7.61
CA ASN A 159 19.84 -20.63 -8.96
C ASN A 159 20.83 -21.79 -8.90
N GLU A 160 20.31 -23.01 -8.83
CA GLU A 160 21.11 -24.24 -8.68
C GLU A 160 22.18 -24.37 -9.77
N ASP A 161 21.86 -24.08 -11.02
CA ASP A 161 22.81 -24.19 -12.13
C ASP A 161 24.02 -23.26 -11.94
N ALA A 162 23.76 -21.99 -11.58
CA ALA A 162 24.82 -21.02 -11.35
C ALA A 162 25.66 -21.36 -10.10
N LEU A 163 25.01 -21.83 -9.03
CA LEU A 163 25.69 -22.30 -7.83
C LEU A 163 26.57 -23.52 -8.12
N ASN A 164 26.04 -24.52 -8.82
CA ASN A 164 26.77 -25.73 -9.19
C ASN A 164 27.96 -25.40 -10.11
N SER A 165 27.77 -24.51 -11.08
CA SER A 165 28.86 -24.04 -11.95
C SER A 165 29.96 -23.34 -11.15
N GLN A 166 29.59 -22.48 -10.19
CA GLN A 166 30.55 -21.79 -9.33
C GLN A 166 31.31 -22.76 -8.41
N ILE A 167 30.62 -23.75 -7.83
CA ILE A 167 31.24 -24.79 -7.00
C ILE A 167 32.24 -25.61 -7.83
N ASN A 168 31.83 -26.10 -8.99
CA ASN A 168 32.71 -26.86 -9.89
C ASN A 168 33.92 -26.05 -10.32
N THR A 169 33.74 -24.76 -10.62
CA THR A 169 34.84 -23.86 -10.93
C THR A 169 35.80 -23.72 -9.76
N GLN A 170 35.29 -23.52 -8.53
CA GLN A 170 36.14 -23.43 -7.34
C GLN A 170 36.90 -24.73 -7.07
N ILE A 171 36.28 -25.90 -7.26
CA ILE A 171 36.96 -27.20 -7.08
C ILE A 171 38.08 -27.37 -8.11
N THR A 172 37.78 -27.13 -9.39
CA THR A 172 38.72 -27.38 -10.49
C THR A 172 39.86 -26.36 -10.55
N SER A 173 39.61 -25.11 -10.16
CA SER A 173 40.61 -24.05 -10.14
C SER A 173 41.43 -23.98 -8.85
N ASN A 174 41.00 -24.65 -7.76
CA ASN A 174 41.74 -24.65 -6.51
C ASN A 174 43.03 -25.48 -6.64
N SER A 175 44.17 -24.79 -6.66
CA SER A 175 45.50 -25.40 -6.82
C SER A 175 45.86 -26.43 -5.74
N THR A 176 45.28 -26.35 -4.55
CA THR A 176 45.50 -27.34 -3.48
C THR A 176 44.76 -28.63 -3.75
N VAL A 177 43.49 -28.54 -4.15
CA VAL A 177 42.68 -29.72 -4.51
C VAL A 177 43.25 -30.36 -5.77
N LYS A 178 43.48 -29.54 -6.80
CA LYS A 178 44.05 -29.97 -8.07
C LYS A 178 45.44 -30.58 -7.88
N GLY A 179 46.34 -29.91 -7.15
CA GLY A 179 47.71 -30.38 -6.91
C GLY A 179 47.79 -31.71 -6.16
N LYS A 180 46.85 -31.99 -5.24
CA LYS A 180 46.76 -33.30 -4.57
C LYS A 180 46.32 -34.44 -5.50
N MET A 181 45.67 -34.12 -6.61
CA MET A 181 45.20 -35.10 -7.60
C MET A 181 46.11 -35.16 -8.84
N ASP A 182 46.89 -34.11 -9.11
CA ASP A 182 47.70 -33.98 -10.33
C ASP A 182 48.93 -34.88 -10.34
N SER A 183 49.57 -35.11 -9.19
CA SER A 183 50.75 -35.97 -9.12
C SER A 183 51.03 -36.51 -7.73
N TRP A 184 51.77 -37.61 -7.71
CA TRP A 184 52.38 -38.16 -6.50
C TRP A 184 53.82 -38.58 -6.81
N LYS A 185 54.64 -38.70 -5.76
CA LYS A 185 56.07 -38.97 -5.89
C LYS A 185 56.37 -40.43 -5.53
N LEU A 186 57.06 -41.15 -6.41
CA LEU A 186 57.50 -42.53 -6.22
C LEU A 186 59.03 -42.57 -6.07
N LYS A 187 59.52 -43.32 -5.09
CA LYS A 187 60.96 -43.51 -4.86
C LYS A 187 61.24 -44.97 -4.52
N ALA A 188 62.24 -45.55 -5.18
CA ALA A 188 62.82 -46.83 -4.80
C ALA A 188 64.07 -46.61 -3.93
N THR A 189 64.36 -47.56 -3.04
CA THR A 189 65.54 -47.50 -2.14
C THR A 189 66.70 -48.40 -2.57
N GLY A 190 66.45 -49.35 -3.47
CA GLY A 190 67.42 -50.40 -3.88
C GLY A 190 68.04 -50.21 -5.27
N GLY A 191 68.10 -48.98 -5.79
CA GLY A 191 68.56 -48.69 -7.15
C GLY A 191 68.73 -47.17 -7.36
N ASP A 192 68.19 -46.64 -8.45
CA ASP A 192 68.06 -45.18 -8.60
C ASP A 192 67.18 -44.63 -7.46
N THR A 193 67.76 -43.73 -6.66
CA THR A 193 67.14 -43.17 -5.46
C THR A 193 66.52 -41.79 -5.72
N ALA A 194 66.57 -41.33 -6.98
CA ALA A 194 65.86 -40.14 -7.40
C ALA A 194 64.36 -40.31 -7.21
N GLU A 195 63.72 -39.26 -6.71
CA GLU A 195 62.28 -39.21 -6.59
C GLU A 195 61.66 -38.89 -7.94
N GLN A 196 60.74 -39.73 -8.41
CA GLN A 196 60.06 -39.53 -9.67
C GLN A 196 58.65 -39.00 -9.43
N GLU A 197 58.32 -37.90 -10.10
CA GLU A 197 56.94 -37.40 -10.15
C GLU A 197 56.12 -38.25 -11.13
N ILE A 198 55.01 -38.82 -10.63
CA ILE A 198 54.00 -39.55 -11.39
C ILE A 198 52.78 -38.65 -11.52
N LYS A 199 52.58 -38.09 -12.71
CA LYS A 199 51.45 -37.20 -13.01
C LYS A 199 50.19 -38.00 -13.38
N ASP A 200 49.03 -37.37 -13.30
CA ASP A 200 47.78 -37.95 -13.78
C ASP A 200 47.91 -38.42 -15.25
N GLY A 201 47.36 -39.59 -15.54
CA GLY A 201 47.53 -40.30 -16.82
C GLY A 201 48.87 -41.03 -17.00
N ASN A 202 49.89 -40.83 -16.14
CA ASN A 202 51.13 -41.61 -16.23
C ASN A 202 50.89 -43.07 -15.81
N THR A 203 51.56 -43.99 -16.52
CA THR A 203 51.60 -45.40 -16.14
C THR A 203 52.78 -45.67 -15.22
N VAL A 204 52.59 -46.47 -14.17
CA VAL A 204 53.66 -47.02 -13.35
C VAL A 204 53.82 -48.50 -13.69
N THR A 205 55.01 -48.88 -14.16
CA THR A 205 55.33 -50.27 -14.49
C THR A 205 56.19 -50.87 -13.38
N PHE A 206 55.73 -51.98 -12.82
CA PHE A 206 56.56 -52.85 -11.98
C PHE A 206 57.06 -53.97 -12.87
N ASP A 207 58.36 -53.97 -13.14
CA ASP A 207 59.02 -54.97 -13.98
C ASP A 207 60.00 -55.82 -13.14
N ALA A 208 60.35 -57.00 -13.65
CA ALA A 208 61.29 -57.92 -13.01
C ALA A 208 62.33 -58.41 -14.01
N GLU A 209 63.55 -58.64 -13.52
CA GLU A 209 64.65 -59.26 -14.29
C GLU A 209 64.36 -60.74 -14.53
N THR A 210 63.42 -61.04 -15.43
CA THR A 210 62.93 -62.41 -15.68
C THR A 210 64.04 -63.37 -16.14
N ALA A 211 65.09 -62.85 -16.77
CA ALA A 211 66.28 -63.61 -17.14
C ALA A 211 67.11 -64.06 -15.92
N LYS A 212 66.97 -63.38 -14.77
CA LYS A 212 67.60 -63.73 -13.48
C LYS A 212 66.68 -64.58 -12.59
N GLY A 213 65.57 -65.09 -13.14
CA GLY A 213 64.60 -65.90 -12.40
C GLY A 213 63.67 -65.10 -11.49
N LEU A 214 63.56 -63.77 -11.64
CA LEU A 214 62.60 -62.96 -10.90
C LEU A 214 61.26 -62.86 -11.65
N THR A 215 60.16 -62.78 -10.92
CA THR A 215 58.82 -62.57 -11.50
C THR A 215 58.07 -61.48 -10.76
N VAL A 216 57.24 -60.74 -11.50
CA VAL A 216 56.28 -59.79 -10.94
C VAL A 216 54.94 -60.00 -11.62
N THR A 217 53.88 -60.07 -10.83
CA THR A 217 52.49 -60.18 -11.33
C THR A 217 51.60 -59.19 -10.58
N ARG A 218 50.53 -58.74 -11.23
CA ARG A 218 49.50 -57.92 -10.59
C ARG A 218 48.21 -58.70 -10.49
N ASP A 219 47.69 -58.81 -9.28
CA ASP A 219 46.36 -59.35 -8.98
C ASP A 219 45.52 -58.23 -8.37
N LYS A 220 44.65 -57.62 -9.18
CA LYS A 220 43.87 -56.42 -8.83
C LYS A 220 44.78 -55.31 -8.28
N ASN A 221 44.70 -55.02 -6.99
CA ASN A 221 45.43 -53.92 -6.35
C ASN A 221 46.74 -54.38 -5.67
N THR A 222 47.09 -55.66 -5.81
CA THR A 222 48.29 -56.23 -5.19
C THR A 222 49.32 -56.59 -6.24
N ILE A 223 50.53 -56.06 -6.07
CA ILE A 223 51.72 -56.50 -6.80
C ILE A 223 52.33 -57.68 -6.03
N LYS A 224 52.51 -58.82 -6.70
CA LYS A 224 53.12 -60.03 -6.15
C LYS A 224 54.48 -60.22 -6.81
N TYR A 225 55.52 -60.29 -5.98
CA TYR A 225 56.87 -60.66 -6.41
C TYR A 225 57.11 -62.14 -6.13
N GLY A 226 57.84 -62.81 -7.01
CA GLY A 226 58.16 -64.21 -6.87
C GLY A 226 59.48 -64.58 -7.55
N ILE A 227 59.84 -65.85 -7.42
CA ILE A 227 61.03 -66.44 -8.02
C ILE A 227 60.58 -67.59 -8.93
N ASP A 228 61.08 -67.60 -10.15
CA ASP A 228 61.00 -68.75 -11.06
C ASP A 228 62.14 -69.71 -10.70
N ALA A 229 61.79 -70.79 -10.00
CA ALA A 229 62.76 -71.72 -9.39
C ALA A 229 63.67 -72.38 -10.43
N ASP A 230 63.12 -72.77 -11.58
CA ASP A 230 63.87 -73.43 -12.64
C ASP A 230 64.90 -72.48 -13.27
N LYS A 231 64.49 -71.24 -13.54
CA LYS A 231 65.41 -70.22 -14.07
C LYS A 231 66.47 -69.82 -13.06
N LEU A 232 66.10 -69.63 -11.79
CA LEU A 232 67.07 -69.31 -10.74
C LEU A 232 68.12 -70.43 -10.61
N ALA A 233 67.69 -71.69 -10.57
CA ALA A 233 68.57 -72.85 -10.50
C ALA A 233 69.55 -72.89 -11.69
N SER A 234 69.06 -72.61 -12.90
CA SER A 234 69.88 -72.53 -14.10
C SER A 234 70.90 -71.39 -14.04
N THR A 235 70.49 -70.19 -13.63
CA THR A 235 71.38 -69.03 -13.49
C THR A 235 72.50 -69.31 -12.48
N VAL A 236 72.18 -69.88 -11.32
CA VAL A 236 73.16 -70.25 -10.28
C VAL A 236 74.11 -71.33 -10.80
N THR A 237 73.58 -72.39 -11.39
CA THR A 237 74.38 -73.51 -11.93
C THR A 237 75.34 -73.06 -13.01
N ASN A 238 74.89 -72.26 -13.97
CA ASN A 238 75.75 -71.71 -15.02
C ASN A 238 76.84 -70.80 -14.45
N THR A 239 76.50 -69.97 -13.46
CA THR A 239 77.47 -69.07 -12.80
C THR A 239 78.55 -69.86 -12.05
N ILE A 240 78.17 -70.91 -11.32
CA ILE A 240 79.09 -71.79 -10.57
C ILE A 240 79.98 -72.59 -11.53
N ASN A 241 79.39 -73.26 -12.52
CA ASN A 241 80.13 -74.10 -13.47
C ASN A 241 81.18 -73.28 -14.26
N ASN A 242 80.85 -72.04 -14.63
CA ASN A 242 81.75 -71.15 -15.36
C ASN A 242 82.87 -70.53 -14.50
N ASN A 243 82.79 -70.58 -13.16
CA ASN A 243 83.78 -69.97 -12.27
C ASN A 243 84.59 -70.97 -11.41
N THR A 244 84.06 -72.15 -11.10
CA THR A 244 84.70 -73.06 -10.11
C THR A 244 84.81 -74.54 -10.53
N ASN A 245 84.37 -74.94 -11.74
CA ASN A 245 84.30 -76.34 -12.16
C ASN A 245 83.55 -77.27 -11.17
N ALA A 246 82.71 -76.72 -10.29
CA ALA A 246 81.91 -77.50 -9.35
C ALA A 246 80.72 -78.18 -10.07
N THR A 247 80.22 -79.29 -9.53
CA THR A 247 79.05 -80.00 -10.06
C THR A 247 77.76 -79.18 -9.96
N ALA A 248 76.91 -79.25 -10.99
CA ALA A 248 75.63 -78.57 -11.07
C ALA A 248 74.72 -78.86 -9.85
N ILE A 249 74.03 -77.83 -9.35
CA ILE A 249 73.02 -78.00 -8.29
C ILE A 249 71.77 -78.60 -8.94
N THR A 250 71.49 -79.86 -8.65
CA THR A 250 70.39 -80.63 -9.27
C THR A 250 69.10 -80.61 -8.47
N ASN A 251 69.12 -80.09 -7.23
CA ASN A 251 67.93 -79.93 -6.38
C ASN A 251 68.00 -78.61 -5.62
N ILE A 252 66.97 -77.78 -5.79
CA ILE A 252 66.66 -76.64 -4.91
C ILE A 252 65.30 -76.95 -4.30
N SER A 253 65.29 -77.34 -3.03
CA SER A 253 64.07 -77.56 -2.23
C SER A 253 63.65 -76.30 -1.50
#